data_AF-A0A9E5JZF2-F1
#
_entry.id   AF-A0A9E5JZF2-F1
#
_cell.length_a   1.000
_cell.length_b   1.000
_cell.length_c   1.000
_cell.angle_alpha   90.00
_cell.angle_beta   90.00
_cell.angle_gamma   90.00
#
_symmetry.space_group_name_H-M   'P 1'
#
loop_
_entity.id
_entity.type
_entity.pdbx_description
1 polymer ?
#
loop_
_entity_poly.entity_id
_entity_poly.type
_entity_poly.pdbx_seq_one_letter_code
_entity_poly.pdbx_strand_id
1 'polypeptide(L)'
;GPAALDGAGRQKISGKPAMKPFWEISDAEQKACLDATSWHPSITEYFPGGGWSTRFLTPGSMPCTIHRLNLVRGLGPVLQIAEGQTVELPSKVNQILEERTNPTWPTTWFVPRTGGNGVFRDVYSVMNAWGANHCVLTYGHVGADLISLASLLRIPVYMHNVDSEKVFRPSAWNTFGTADLESADFRACANYGPIYR
;
A
#
# COMPACT_ATOMS: atom_id res chain seq x y z
N GLY A 1 -5.27 -15.92 5.73
CA GLY A 1 -6.15 -14.93 6.35
C GLY A 1 -7.08 -14.38 5.29
N PRO A 2 -7.64 -13.19 5.47
CA PRO A 2 -8.50 -12.55 4.49
C PRO A 2 -7.72 -11.56 3.60
N ALA A 3 -8.13 -11.46 2.34
CA ALA A 3 -7.81 -10.34 1.44
C ALA A 3 -8.94 -10.20 0.42
N ALA A 4 -9.15 -9.00 -0.13
CA ALA A 4 -10.11 -8.80 -1.22
C ALA A 4 -9.70 -9.64 -2.44
N LEU A 5 -10.64 -10.34 -3.07
CA LEU A 5 -10.35 -11.26 -4.17
C LEU A 5 -9.88 -10.55 -5.44
N ASP A 6 -10.19 -9.27 -5.59
CA ASP A 6 -9.62 -8.37 -6.60
C ASP A 6 -8.08 -8.38 -6.55
N GLY A 7 -7.48 -8.60 -5.38
CA GLY A 7 -6.05 -8.76 -5.19
C GLY A 7 -5.45 -9.97 -5.92
N ALA A 8 -6.26 -10.95 -6.35
CA ALA A 8 -5.79 -12.01 -7.24
C ALA A 8 -5.36 -11.51 -8.63
N GLY A 9 -5.64 -10.23 -8.95
CA GLY A 9 -5.12 -9.53 -10.13
C GLY A 9 -5.59 -10.14 -11.45
N ARG A 10 -6.81 -10.69 -11.49
CA ARG A 10 -7.37 -11.33 -12.70
C ARG A 10 -8.19 -10.38 -13.56
N GLN A 11 -8.48 -9.18 -13.06
CA GLN A 11 -9.00 -8.07 -13.86
C GLN A 11 -7.91 -7.51 -14.76
N LYS A 12 -8.30 -6.87 -15.88
CA LYS A 12 -7.34 -6.32 -16.85
C LYS A 12 -7.62 -4.87 -17.24
N ILE A 13 -6.55 -4.09 -17.31
CA ILE A 13 -6.51 -2.77 -17.98
C ILE A 13 -5.47 -2.87 -19.09
N SER A 14 -5.87 -2.61 -20.33
CA SER A 14 -4.99 -2.71 -21.52
C SER A 14 -4.22 -4.05 -21.59
N GLY A 15 -4.91 -5.14 -21.25
CA GLY A 15 -4.35 -6.50 -21.26
C GLY A 15 -3.46 -6.87 -20.07
N LYS A 16 -3.13 -5.92 -19.18
CA LYS A 16 -2.27 -6.15 -18.01
C LYS A 16 -3.09 -6.39 -16.73
N PRO A 17 -2.58 -7.18 -15.75
CA PRO A 17 -3.23 -7.36 -14.46
C PRO A 17 -3.56 -6.04 -13.75
N ALA A 18 -4.74 -5.95 -13.16
CA ALA A 18 -5.24 -4.74 -12.52
C ALA A 18 -6.22 -5.03 -11.36
N MET A 19 -6.59 -3.97 -10.63
CA MET A 19 -7.80 -3.90 -9.82
C MET A 19 -8.59 -2.68 -10.29
N LYS A 20 -9.91 -2.83 -10.49
CA LYS A 20 -10.76 -1.83 -11.13
C LYS A 20 -11.87 -1.36 -10.18
N PRO A 21 -12.46 -0.18 -10.44
CA PRO A 21 -13.73 0.16 -9.84
C PRO A 21 -14.82 -0.87 -10.17
N PHE A 22 -15.71 -1.15 -9.23
CA PHE A 22 -16.66 -2.26 -9.37
C PHE A 22 -17.57 -2.14 -10.59
N TRP A 23 -17.91 -0.92 -11.03
CA TRP A 23 -18.76 -0.67 -12.21
C TRP A 23 -18.07 -0.98 -13.54
N GLU A 24 -16.76 -1.26 -13.53
CA GLU A 24 -15.98 -1.66 -14.71
C GLU A 24 -15.61 -3.15 -14.71
N ILE A 25 -15.95 -3.88 -13.65
CA ILE A 25 -15.64 -5.31 -13.52
C ILE A 25 -16.70 -6.12 -14.27
N SER A 26 -16.25 -6.95 -15.21
CA SER A 26 -17.12 -7.90 -15.89
C SER A 26 -17.33 -9.17 -15.06
N ASP A 27 -18.44 -9.88 -15.30
CA ASP A 27 -18.72 -11.19 -14.68
C ASP A 27 -17.57 -12.19 -14.93
N ALA A 28 -16.96 -12.12 -16.11
CA ALA A 28 -15.82 -12.96 -16.47
C ALA A 28 -14.60 -12.70 -15.58
N GLU A 29 -14.31 -11.44 -15.26
CA GLU A 29 -13.20 -11.08 -14.37
C GLU A 29 -13.50 -11.41 -12.91
N GLN A 30 -14.74 -11.20 -12.47
CA GLN A 30 -15.20 -11.63 -11.15
C GLN A 30 -14.99 -13.14 -10.98
N LYS A 31 -15.45 -13.94 -11.96
CA LYS A 31 -15.25 -15.38 -11.97
C LYS A 31 -13.76 -15.74 -11.98
N ALA A 32 -12.95 -15.04 -12.77
CA ALA A 32 -11.51 -15.30 -12.82
C ALA A 32 -10.82 -15.05 -11.47
N CYS A 33 -11.20 -14.00 -10.72
CA CYS A 33 -10.69 -13.77 -9.36
C CYS A 33 -11.08 -14.90 -8.39
N LEU A 34 -12.33 -15.39 -8.49
CA LEU A 34 -12.80 -16.55 -7.70
C LEU A 34 -12.04 -17.83 -8.07
N ASP A 35 -11.88 -18.13 -9.37
CA ASP A 35 -11.17 -19.32 -9.86
C ASP A 35 -9.68 -19.31 -9.48
N ALA A 36 -9.08 -18.11 -9.35
CA ALA A 36 -7.69 -17.94 -8.90
C ALA A 36 -7.50 -18.07 -7.38
N THR A 37 -8.61 -18.23 -6.64
CA THR A 37 -8.62 -18.29 -5.19
C THR A 37 -8.94 -19.70 -4.72
N SER A 38 -8.13 -20.22 -3.80
CA SER A 38 -8.44 -21.44 -3.05
C SER A 38 -8.77 -21.09 -1.60
N TRP A 39 -9.53 -21.97 -0.94
CA TRP A 39 -10.00 -21.78 0.44
C TRP A 39 -9.37 -22.84 1.32
N HIS A 40 -8.60 -22.42 2.32
CA HIS A 40 -7.84 -23.34 3.19
C HIS A 40 -8.38 -23.27 4.61
N PRO A 41 -8.60 -24.42 5.28
CA PRO A 41 -8.94 -24.44 6.70
C PRO A 41 -7.93 -23.65 7.53
N SER A 42 -8.41 -22.88 8.50
CA SER A 42 -7.54 -22.15 9.42
C SER A 42 -6.69 -23.11 10.28
N ILE A 43 -5.47 -22.71 10.60
CA ILE A 43 -4.59 -23.44 11.54
C ILE A 43 -5.21 -23.38 12.94
N THR A 44 -5.62 -24.52 13.48
CA THR A 44 -6.47 -24.60 14.70
C THR A 44 -5.75 -24.18 15.97
N GLU A 45 -4.42 -24.28 16.01
CA GLU A 45 -3.59 -23.76 17.11
C GLU A 45 -3.69 -22.23 17.24
N TYR A 46 -3.92 -21.52 16.13
CA TYR A 46 -4.13 -20.07 16.11
C TYR A 46 -5.63 -19.70 16.14
N PHE A 47 -6.47 -20.50 15.48
CA PHE A 47 -7.91 -20.26 15.33
C PHE A 47 -8.71 -21.49 15.80
N PRO A 48 -8.91 -21.66 17.12
CA PRO A 48 -9.58 -22.86 17.66
C PRO A 48 -11.03 -23.04 17.21
N GLY A 49 -11.70 -21.96 16.80
CA GLY A 49 -13.06 -21.98 16.25
C GLY A 49 -13.14 -22.40 14.77
N GLY A 50 -12.00 -22.66 14.12
CA GLY A 50 -11.95 -22.94 12.70
C GLY A 50 -12.17 -21.69 11.82
N GLY A 51 -12.42 -21.93 10.54
CA GLY A 51 -12.61 -20.90 9.53
C GLY A 51 -11.95 -21.25 8.19
N TRP A 52 -12.14 -20.39 7.20
CA TRP A 52 -11.58 -20.55 5.86
C TRP A 52 -10.76 -19.31 5.50
N SER A 53 -9.47 -19.54 5.25
CA SER A 53 -8.57 -18.52 4.73
C SER A 53 -8.64 -18.46 3.21
N THR A 54 -8.53 -17.24 2.69
CA THR A 54 -8.41 -16.97 1.26
C THR A 54 -6.96 -17.17 0.83
N ARG A 55 -6.74 -17.87 -0.27
CA ARG A 55 -5.41 -18.09 -0.83
C ARG A 55 -5.37 -17.80 -2.33
N PHE A 56 -4.60 -16.78 -2.70
CA PHE A 56 -4.19 -16.47 -4.06
C PHE A 56 -2.75 -15.93 -4.05
N LEU A 57 -2.13 -15.86 -5.22
CA LEU A 57 -0.86 -15.17 -5.45
C LEU A 57 -1.10 -14.00 -6.42
N THR A 58 -0.85 -12.79 -5.96
CA THR A 58 -0.97 -11.58 -6.78
C THR A 58 0.05 -11.64 -7.92
N PRO A 59 -0.35 -11.40 -9.18
CA PRO A 59 0.59 -11.44 -10.31
C PRO A 59 1.60 -10.30 -10.23
N GLY A 60 2.74 -10.47 -10.90
CA GLY A 60 3.75 -9.41 -11.02
C GLY A 60 3.31 -8.26 -11.92
N SER A 61 4.13 -7.20 -11.93
CA SER A 61 4.00 -6.03 -12.81
C SER A 61 2.73 -5.20 -12.61
N MET A 62 2.05 -5.32 -11.48
CA MET A 62 0.97 -4.38 -11.10
C MET A 62 1.60 -3.16 -10.42
N PRO A 63 1.41 -1.94 -10.93
CA PRO A 63 1.75 -0.74 -10.16
C PRO A 63 0.87 -0.70 -8.91
N CYS A 64 1.47 -0.39 -7.77
CA CYS A 64 0.73 -0.28 -6.53
C CYS A 64 1.39 0.72 -5.58
N THR A 65 0.58 1.21 -4.65
CA THR A 65 0.98 2.10 -3.58
C THR A 65 0.63 1.43 -2.26
N ILE A 66 1.64 1.18 -1.41
CA ILE A 66 1.37 0.82 -0.03
C ILE A 66 1.29 2.09 0.82
N HIS A 67 0.35 2.16 1.75
CA HIS A 67 0.22 3.30 2.66
C HIS A 67 -0.23 2.87 4.06
N ARG A 68 0.03 3.74 5.03
CA ARG A 68 -0.29 3.50 6.44
C ARG A 68 -0.45 4.80 7.20
N LEU A 69 -1.58 4.93 7.91
CA LEU A 69 -1.76 5.93 8.95
C LEU A 69 -1.30 5.39 10.30
N ASN A 70 -0.50 6.18 11.03
CA ASN A 70 -0.11 5.89 12.41
C ASN A 70 -0.52 7.05 13.32
N LEU A 71 -0.77 6.78 14.60
CA LEU A 71 -1.05 7.80 15.61
C LEU A 71 0.17 7.92 16.53
N VAL A 72 0.79 9.10 16.56
CA VAL A 72 1.98 9.38 17.37
C VAL A 72 1.61 10.31 18.52
N ARG A 73 1.88 9.89 19.76
CA ARG A 73 1.60 10.70 20.94
C ARG A 73 2.35 12.03 20.87
N GLY A 74 1.63 13.14 21.05
CA GLY A 74 2.20 14.49 20.99
C GLY A 74 2.30 15.09 19.59
N LEU A 75 2.03 14.31 18.54
CA LEU A 75 2.04 14.77 17.15
C LEU A 75 0.67 14.59 16.47
N GLY A 76 -0.01 13.48 16.72
CA GLY A 76 -1.29 13.14 16.11
C GLY A 76 -1.17 12.13 14.95
N PRO A 77 -2.10 12.12 13.99
CA PRO A 77 -2.05 11.24 12.83
C PRO A 77 -0.90 11.61 11.89
N VAL A 78 -0.21 10.59 11.36
CA VAL A 78 0.88 10.74 10.39
C VAL A 78 0.74 9.67 9.29
N LEU A 79 1.08 10.01 8.05
CA LEU A 79 0.92 9.12 6.90
C LEU A 79 2.26 8.68 6.31
N GLN A 80 2.36 7.39 5.98
CA GLN A 80 3.43 6.79 5.17
C GLN A 80 2.89 6.33 3.83
N ILE A 81 3.69 6.51 2.77
CA ILE A 81 3.36 6.14 1.39
C ILE A 81 4.61 5.52 0.77
N ALA A 82 4.47 4.39 0.08
CA ALA A 82 5.53 3.86 -0.79
C ALA A 82 4.91 3.32 -2.08
N GLU A 83 5.19 4.01 -3.19
CA GLU A 83 4.89 3.53 -4.54
C GLU A 83 5.90 2.44 -4.94
N GLY A 84 5.42 1.45 -5.67
CA GLY A 84 6.23 0.33 -6.13
C GLY A 84 5.45 -0.52 -7.13
N GLN A 85 5.82 -1.79 -7.21
CA GLN A 85 5.13 -2.76 -8.04
C GLN A 85 5.10 -4.13 -7.40
N THR A 86 4.12 -4.93 -7.79
CA THR A 86 4.14 -6.35 -7.51
C THR A 86 5.18 -7.04 -8.39
N VAL A 87 5.76 -8.14 -7.92
CA VAL A 87 6.73 -8.93 -8.68
C VAL A 87 6.35 -10.39 -8.72
N GLU A 88 6.67 -11.04 -9.84
CA GLU A 88 6.55 -12.49 -9.97
C GLU A 88 7.92 -13.11 -9.66
N LEU A 89 7.93 -14.10 -8.77
CA LEU A 89 9.13 -14.87 -8.46
C LEU A 89 9.12 -16.17 -9.26
N PRO A 90 10.30 -16.72 -9.64
CA PRO A 90 10.36 -18.06 -10.19
C PRO A 90 9.65 -19.06 -9.28
N SER A 91 8.86 -19.97 -9.85
CA SER A 91 7.95 -20.88 -9.12
C SER A 91 8.61 -21.57 -7.92
N LYS A 92 9.83 -22.14 -8.10
CA LYS A 92 10.59 -22.80 -7.02
C LYS A 92 10.96 -21.84 -5.88
N VAL A 93 11.31 -20.59 -6.19
CA VAL A 93 11.65 -19.58 -5.18
C VAL A 93 10.39 -19.19 -4.40
N ASN A 94 9.30 -18.90 -5.11
CA ASN A 94 8.01 -18.60 -4.50
C ASN A 94 7.57 -19.70 -3.53
N GLN A 95 7.57 -20.95 -3.97
CA GLN A 95 7.16 -22.10 -3.18
C GLN A 95 7.94 -22.20 -1.86
N ILE A 96 9.27 -22.13 -1.92
CA ILE A 96 10.13 -22.22 -0.73
C ILE A 96 9.79 -21.11 0.29
N LEU A 97 9.56 -19.88 -0.18
CA LEU A 97 9.28 -18.75 0.71
C LEU A 97 7.87 -18.82 1.32
N GLU A 98 6.87 -19.23 0.54
CA GLU A 98 5.49 -19.35 1.00
C GLU A 98 5.33 -20.50 2.02
N GLU A 99 5.90 -21.68 1.73
CA GLU A 99 5.89 -22.83 2.63
C GLU A 99 6.54 -22.52 3.98
N ARG A 100 7.62 -21.72 3.98
CA ARG A 100 8.32 -21.31 5.20
C ARG A 100 7.62 -20.20 5.99
N THR A 101 6.66 -19.49 5.38
CA THR A 101 6.00 -18.33 5.99
C THR A 101 4.57 -18.69 6.41
N ASN A 102 3.66 -18.78 5.45
CA ASN A 102 2.30 -19.27 5.65
C ASN A 102 1.66 -19.63 4.31
N PRO A 103 1.63 -20.92 3.91
CA PRO A 103 1.16 -21.32 2.58
C PRO A 103 -0.36 -21.22 2.41
N THR A 104 -1.11 -21.04 3.50
CA THR A 104 -2.59 -20.96 3.49
C THR A 104 -3.10 -19.53 3.31
N TRP A 105 -2.22 -18.53 3.31
CA TRP A 105 -2.58 -17.10 3.30
C TRP A 105 -2.32 -16.46 1.93
N PRO A 106 -3.02 -15.37 1.58
CA PRO A 106 -2.82 -14.71 0.28
C PRO A 106 -1.46 -14.00 0.28
N THR A 107 -0.78 -14.04 -0.86
CA THR A 107 0.60 -13.51 -1.00
C THR A 107 0.65 -12.45 -2.07
N THR A 108 1.35 -11.36 -1.76
CA THR A 108 1.76 -10.32 -2.72
C THR A 108 3.23 -10.04 -2.50
N TRP A 109 4.06 -10.32 -3.49
CA TRP A 109 5.46 -9.88 -3.47
C TRP A 109 5.55 -8.44 -3.97
N PHE A 110 6.04 -7.54 -3.13
CA PHE A 110 6.11 -6.11 -3.41
C PHE A 110 7.55 -5.62 -3.43
N VAL A 111 7.86 -4.75 -4.40
CA VAL A 111 9.14 -4.03 -4.47
C VAL A 111 8.84 -2.53 -4.52
N PRO A 112 9.24 -1.76 -3.48
CA PRO A 112 9.10 -0.30 -3.51
C PRO A 112 10.03 0.30 -4.57
N ARG A 113 9.66 1.45 -5.14
CA ARG A 113 10.56 2.26 -5.95
C ARG A 113 11.66 2.82 -5.04
N THR A 114 12.89 2.40 -5.29
CA THR A 114 14.11 2.82 -4.57
C THR A 114 15.11 3.51 -5.51
N GLY A 115 16.27 3.91 -4.99
CA GLY A 115 17.34 4.55 -5.77
C GLY A 115 17.55 6.02 -5.47
N GLY A 116 16.88 6.54 -4.43
CA GLY A 116 17.06 7.90 -3.93
C GLY A 116 17.89 7.97 -2.64
N ASN A 117 17.68 9.04 -1.88
CA ASN A 117 18.29 9.26 -0.57
C ASN A 117 17.32 8.89 0.57
N GLY A 118 17.80 8.95 1.82
CA GLY A 118 16.95 8.76 3.01
C GLY A 118 16.40 7.34 3.14
N VAL A 119 15.11 7.22 3.43
CA VAL A 119 14.43 5.93 3.70
C VAL A 119 14.17 5.09 2.45
N PHE A 120 14.26 5.67 1.25
CA PHE A 120 14.05 4.99 -0.04
C PHE A 120 15.35 4.65 -0.78
N ARG A 121 16.49 4.67 -0.09
CA ARG A 121 17.78 4.28 -0.66
C ARG A 121 17.85 2.79 -1.03
N ASP A 122 17.19 1.94 -0.25
CA ASP A 122 17.14 0.48 -0.43
C ASP A 122 15.85 -0.10 0.15
N VAL A 123 15.51 -1.34 -0.24
CA VAL A 123 14.27 -2.02 0.16
C VAL A 123 14.22 -2.26 1.67
N TYR A 124 15.37 -2.56 2.28
CA TYR A 124 15.46 -2.78 3.73
C TYR A 124 15.07 -1.52 4.51
N SER A 125 15.55 -0.37 4.09
CA SER A 125 15.30 0.92 4.74
C SER A 125 13.82 1.29 4.70
N VAL A 126 13.10 0.94 3.61
CA VAL A 126 11.64 1.11 3.52
C VAL A 126 10.94 0.24 4.57
N MET A 127 11.31 -1.03 4.68
CA MET A 127 10.74 -1.94 5.68
C MET A 127 11.08 -1.49 7.12
N ASN A 128 12.33 -1.13 7.38
CA ASN A 128 12.81 -0.73 8.70
C ASN A 128 12.17 0.58 9.19
N ALA A 129 11.82 1.48 8.28
CA ALA A 129 11.14 2.74 8.62
C ALA A 129 9.61 2.59 8.69
N TRP A 130 9.03 1.46 8.29
CA TRP A 130 7.57 1.27 8.29
C TRP A 130 7.04 1.23 9.73
N GLY A 131 6.06 2.08 10.04
CA GLY A 131 5.66 2.39 11.43
C GLY A 131 4.68 1.40 12.07
N ALA A 132 4.34 0.31 11.38
CA ALA A 132 3.41 -0.71 11.86
C ALA A 132 3.68 -2.08 11.23
N ASN A 133 3.06 -3.13 11.75
CA ASN A 133 3.09 -4.47 11.15
C ASN A 133 2.14 -4.64 9.95
N HIS A 134 1.27 -3.65 9.69
CA HIS A 134 0.28 -3.67 8.61
C HIS A 134 0.53 -2.53 7.60
N CYS A 135 0.09 -2.74 6.37
CA CYS A 135 -0.08 -1.70 5.35
C CYS A 135 -1.40 -1.92 4.61
N VAL A 136 -1.83 -0.92 3.85
CA VAL A 136 -2.88 -1.05 2.84
C VAL A 136 -2.22 -0.99 1.47
N LEU A 137 -2.60 -1.87 0.56
CA LEU A 137 -2.18 -1.82 -0.84
C LEU A 137 -3.32 -1.28 -1.70
N THR A 138 -3.02 -0.27 -2.51
CA THR A 138 -3.93 0.27 -3.52
C THR A 138 -3.31 0.07 -4.90
N TYR A 139 -4.09 -0.41 -5.87
CA TYR A 139 -3.65 -0.51 -7.27
C TYR A 139 -3.38 0.88 -7.85
N GLY A 140 -2.32 1.00 -8.64
CA GLY A 140 -1.85 2.25 -9.21
C GLY A 140 -0.84 3.01 -8.32
N HIS A 141 -0.23 4.03 -8.91
CA HIS A 141 0.65 5.01 -8.25
C HIS A 141 -0.19 6.22 -7.87
N VAL A 142 -0.83 6.13 -6.70
CA VAL A 142 -1.81 7.10 -6.17
C VAL A 142 -1.22 7.94 -5.04
N GLY A 143 0.12 7.99 -4.92
CA GLY A 143 0.77 8.68 -3.82
C GLY A 143 0.50 10.19 -3.82
N ALA A 144 0.44 10.82 -5.01
CA ALA A 144 0.11 12.23 -5.15
C ALA A 144 -1.32 12.56 -4.67
N ASP A 145 -2.29 11.68 -4.96
CA ASP A 145 -3.67 11.81 -4.49
C ASP A 145 -3.74 11.72 -2.96
N LEU A 146 -3.01 10.76 -2.38
CA LEU A 146 -2.92 10.60 -0.93
C LEU A 146 -2.25 11.79 -0.24
N ILE A 147 -1.19 12.36 -0.82
CA ILE A 147 -0.54 13.58 -0.30
C ILE A 147 -1.50 14.77 -0.34
N SER A 148 -2.22 14.94 -1.45
CA SER A 148 -3.21 16.00 -1.59
C SER A 148 -4.32 15.87 -0.55
N LEU A 149 -4.89 14.66 -0.41
CA LEU A 149 -5.90 14.36 0.60
C LEU A 149 -5.38 14.58 2.03
N ALA A 150 -4.17 14.11 2.34
CA ALA A 150 -3.57 14.27 3.66
C ALA A 150 -3.39 15.76 4.02
N SER A 151 -2.99 16.60 3.07
CA SER A 151 -2.87 18.05 3.29
C SER A 151 -4.23 18.71 3.58
N LEU A 152 -5.29 18.30 2.87
CA LEU A 152 -6.66 18.75 3.17
C LEU A 152 -7.09 18.33 4.57
N LEU A 153 -6.67 17.17 5.05
CA LEU A 153 -6.97 16.65 6.39
C LEU A 153 -5.99 17.14 7.47
N ARG A 154 -4.95 17.89 7.10
CA ARG A 154 -3.87 18.37 7.98
C ARG A 154 -3.14 17.21 8.68
N ILE A 155 -2.89 16.14 7.92
CA ILE A 155 -2.12 14.97 8.32
C ILE A 155 -0.75 15.07 7.65
N PRO A 156 0.36 15.22 8.40
CA PRO A 156 1.69 15.28 7.80
C PRO A 156 2.10 13.93 7.19
N VAL A 157 2.76 14.01 6.04
CA VAL A 157 3.34 12.85 5.33
C VAL A 157 4.84 12.84 5.58
N TYR A 158 5.31 11.91 6.41
CA TYR A 158 6.70 11.85 6.87
C TYR A 158 7.57 10.83 6.13
N MET A 159 6.97 10.08 5.20
CA MET A 159 7.65 9.08 4.41
C MET A 159 6.89 8.91 3.08
N HIS A 160 7.47 9.38 1.98
CA HIS A 160 6.98 9.11 0.63
C HIS A 160 8.12 9.09 -0.42
N ASN A 161 7.94 8.31 -1.48
CA ASN A 161 8.81 8.29 -2.67
C ASN A 161 8.11 8.87 -3.92
N VAL A 162 7.04 9.63 -3.70
CA VAL A 162 6.37 10.42 -4.75
C VAL A 162 7.30 11.53 -5.22
N ASP A 163 7.36 11.74 -6.54
CA ASP A 163 8.10 12.82 -7.17
C ASP A 163 7.67 14.18 -6.62
N SER A 164 8.63 15.05 -6.29
CA SER A 164 8.36 16.37 -5.73
C SER A 164 7.52 17.25 -6.67
N GLU A 165 7.64 17.08 -7.98
CA GLU A 165 6.83 17.81 -8.96
C GLU A 165 5.34 17.44 -8.91
N LYS A 166 5.02 16.27 -8.36
CA LYS A 166 3.63 15.78 -8.20
C LYS A 166 3.03 16.12 -6.84
N VAL A 167 3.82 16.68 -5.92
CA VAL A 167 3.31 17.09 -4.61
C VAL A 167 2.40 18.31 -4.80
N PHE A 168 1.11 18.10 -4.59
CA PHE A 168 0.10 19.14 -4.69
C PHE A 168 -0.59 19.34 -3.33
N ARG A 169 -0.54 20.58 -2.81
CA ARG A 169 -1.09 20.98 -1.51
C ARG A 169 -1.69 22.39 -1.65
N PRO A 170 -2.54 22.85 -0.70
CA PRO A 170 -3.00 24.23 -0.71
C PRO A 170 -1.84 25.22 -0.77
N SER A 171 -1.96 26.30 -1.54
CA SER A 171 -0.87 27.26 -1.77
C SER A 171 -0.30 27.87 -0.48
N ALA A 172 -1.09 27.90 0.59
CA ALA A 172 -0.66 28.32 1.91
C ALA A 172 0.49 27.47 2.49
N TRP A 173 0.70 26.22 2.07
CA TRP A 173 1.87 25.43 2.48
C TRP A 173 3.20 26.10 2.08
N ASN A 174 3.22 26.84 0.97
CA ASN A 174 4.43 27.51 0.49
C ASN A 174 4.94 28.58 1.47
N THR A 175 4.05 29.20 2.25
CA THR A 175 4.46 30.21 3.26
C THR A 175 5.17 29.57 4.46
N PHE A 176 5.09 28.25 4.60
CA PHE A 176 5.84 27.49 5.62
C PHE A 176 7.20 27.00 5.09
N GLY A 177 7.57 27.31 3.85
CA GLY A 177 8.86 26.98 3.23
C GLY A 177 8.72 26.19 1.93
N THR A 178 9.63 26.44 0.99
CA THR A 178 9.61 25.85 -0.36
C THR A 178 10.81 24.96 -0.68
N ALA A 179 11.88 25.01 0.13
CA ALA A 179 13.07 24.18 -0.05
C ALA A 179 12.94 22.80 0.62
N ASP A 180 12.33 22.77 1.82
CA ASP A 180 12.09 21.55 2.59
C ASP A 180 10.58 21.33 2.75
N LEU A 181 10.03 20.56 1.81
CA LEU A 181 8.60 20.28 1.70
C LEU A 181 8.07 19.38 2.83
N GLU A 182 8.94 18.60 3.46
CA GLU A 182 8.56 17.76 4.61
C GLU A 182 8.38 18.65 5.84
N SER A 183 9.39 19.43 6.19
CA SER A 183 9.29 20.34 7.33
C SER A 183 8.19 21.40 7.15
N ALA A 184 7.96 21.87 5.92
CA ALA A 184 6.85 22.78 5.62
C ALA A 184 5.49 22.13 5.88
N ASP A 185 5.33 20.84 5.55
CA ASP A 185 4.11 20.08 5.81
C ASP A 185 3.81 19.96 7.31
N PHE A 186 4.82 19.61 8.10
CA PHE A 186 4.69 19.51 9.55
C PHE A 186 4.28 20.86 10.17
N ARG A 187 4.93 21.96 9.76
CA ARG A 187 4.58 23.31 10.25
C ARG A 187 3.15 23.71 9.87
N ALA A 188 2.76 23.47 8.63
CA ALA A 188 1.41 23.81 8.16
C ALA A 188 0.34 22.97 8.88
N CYS A 189 0.54 21.65 8.99
CA CYS A 189 -0.38 20.76 9.71
C CYS A 189 -0.51 21.15 11.19
N ALA A 190 0.61 21.45 11.86
CA ALA A 190 0.60 21.91 13.25
C ALA A 190 -0.13 23.27 13.42
N ASN A 191 0.07 24.20 12.47
CA ASN A 191 -0.55 25.52 12.52
C ASN A 191 -2.08 25.46 12.31
N TYR A 192 -2.54 24.69 11.32
CA TYR A 192 -3.96 24.64 10.98
C TYR A 192 -4.76 23.63 11.82
N GLY A 193 -4.13 22.56 12.29
CA GLY A 193 -4.77 21.54 13.11
C GLY A 193 -5.87 20.74 12.39
N PRO A 194 -6.58 19.86 13.12
CA PRO A 194 -7.64 19.02 12.55
C PRO A 194 -8.83 19.85 12.05
N ILE A 195 -9.50 19.39 10.99
CA ILE A 195 -10.63 20.10 10.35
C ILE A 195 -11.82 20.28 11.31
N TYR A 196 -12.13 19.24 12.07
CA TYR A 196 -13.28 19.18 12.96
C TYR A 196 -12.80 18.98 14.40
N ARG A 197 -13.54 19.54 15.37
CA ARG A 197 -13.30 19.41 16.81
C ARG A 197 -14.60 19.14 17.53
#